data_AF-X1FFV3-F1
#
_entry.id   AF-X1FFV3-F1
#
_cell.length_a   1.000
_cell.length_b   1.000
_cell.length_c   1.000
_cell.angle_alpha   90.00
_cell.angle_beta   90.00
_cell.angle_gamma   90.00
#
_symmetry.space_group_name_H-M   'P 1'
#
loop_
_entity.id
_entity.type
_entity.pdbx_description
1 polymer ?
#
loop_
_entity_poly.entity_id
_entity_poly.type
_entity_poly.pdbx_seq_one_letter_code
_entity_poly.pdbx_strand_id
1 'polypeptide(L)' 'MRDLIKQMIEYIGEKPNREGLRETPDRVIKAYDFLFSGYKQEPSSVMKVFENEGYD' A
#
# COMPACT_ATOMS: atom_id res chain seq x y z
N MET A 1 -5.14 9.66 8.13
CA MET A 1 -4.42 8.37 7.98
C MET A 1 -3.36 8.17 9.05
N ARG A 2 -2.41 9.10 9.21
CA ARG A 2 -1.33 8.98 10.21
C ARG A 2 -1.82 8.73 11.64
N ASP A 3 -2.79 9.52 12.09
CA ASP A 3 -3.34 9.37 13.45
C ASP A 3 -4.16 8.09 13.61
N LEU A 4 -4.81 7.59 12.55
CA LEU A 4 -5.48 6.29 12.57
C LEU A 4 -4.47 5.16 12.77
N ILE A 5 -3.31 5.22 12.11
CA ILE A 5 -2.26 4.21 12.29
C ILE A 5 -1.67 4.29 13.71
N LYS A 6 -1.52 5.49 14.27
CA LYS A 6 -1.14 5.63 15.69
C LYS A 6 -2.18 5.00 16.62
N GLN A 7 -3.46 5.26 16.39
CA GLN A 7 -4.55 4.65 17.17
C GLN A 7 -4.56 3.13 17.03
N MET A 8 -4.28 2.58 15.84
CA MET A 8 -4.13 1.14 15.65
C MET A 8 -2.96 0.57 16.46
N ILE A 9 -1.82 1.27 16.49
CA ILE A 9 -0.67 0.89 17.31
C ILE A 9 -1.02 0.92 18.80
N GLU A 10 -1.75 1.94 19.27
CA GLU A 10 -2.21 2.01 20.66
C GLU A 10 -3.21 0.88 20.97
N TYR A 11 -4.10 0.58 20.03
CA TYR A 11 -5.12 -0.46 20.18
C TYR A 11 -4.52 -1.85 20.35
N ILE A 12 -3.38 -2.14 19.72
CA ILE A 12 -2.66 -3.42 19.92
C ILE A 12 -1.78 -3.44 21.19
N GLY A 13 -1.86 -2.42 22.04
CA GLY A 13 -1.13 -2.33 23.30
C GLY A 13 0.30 -1.76 23.21
N GLU A 14 0.66 -1.21 22.05
CA GLU A 14 1.99 -0.63 21.82
C GLU A 14 2.02 0.88 22.11
N LYS A 15 3.23 1.44 22.30
CA LYS A 15 3.43 2.88 22.56
C LYS A 15 3.93 3.58 21.29
N PRO A 16 3.11 4.34 20.54
CA PRO A 16 3.55 4.96 19.27
C PRO A 16 4.74 5.91 19.42
N ASN A 17 4.92 6.47 20.61
CA ASN A 17 5.97 7.45 20.90
C ASN A 17 7.34 6.83 21.23
N ARG A 18 7.45 5.49 21.28
CA ARG A 18 8.74 4.80 21.46
C ARG A 18 9.61 4.99 20.22
N GLU A 19 10.93 5.09 20.42
CA GLU A 19 11.90 5.42 19.37
C GLU A 19 11.65 4.67 18.05
N GLY A 20 11.55 3.33 18.11
CA GLY A 20 11.33 2.49 16.91
C GLY A 20 9.96 2.66 16.22
N LEU A 21 8.96 3.25 16.89
CA LEU A 21 7.60 3.41 16.35
C LEU A 21 7.25 4.83 15.90
N ARG A 22 8.03 5.85 16.27
CA ARG A 22 7.71 7.25 15.95
C ARG A 22 7.47 7.48 14.45
N GLU A 23 8.25 6.80 13.61
CA GLU A 23 8.17 6.87 12.15
C GLU A 23 7.33 5.75 11.52
N THR A 24 6.85 4.78 12.32
CA THR A 24 6.06 3.65 11.80
C THR A 24 4.78 4.12 11.08
N PRO A 25 4.02 5.11 11.59
CA PRO A 25 2.86 5.63 10.88
C PRO A 25 3.18 6.08 9.44
N ASP A 26 4.32 6.76 9.25
CA ASP A 26 4.71 7.30 7.96
C ASP A 26 5.19 6.18 7.01
N ARG A 27 5.88 5.16 7.55
CA ARG A 27 6.24 3.95 6.77
C ARG A 27 5.01 3.15 6.33
N VAL A 28 4.00 3.02 7.17
CA VAL A 28 2.76 2.30 6.84
C VAL A 28 1.97 3.04 5.76
N ILE A 29 1.88 4.37 5.82
CA ILE A 29 1.26 5.17 4.75
C ILE A 29 1.94 4.90 3.41
N LYS A 30 3.28 4.97 3.36
CA LYS A 30 4.04 4.67 2.14
C LYS A 30 3.82 3.24 1.63
N ALA A 31 3.74 2.28 2.55
CA ALA A 31 3.43 0.89 2.19
C ALA A 31 2.03 0.77 1.60
N TYR A 32 1.02 1.46 2.14
CA TYR A 32 -0.34 1.47 1.59
C TYR A 32 -0.40 2.15 0.23
N ASP A 33 0.30 3.26 0.04
CA ASP A 33 0.39 3.92 -1.26
C ASP A 33 0.96 2.97 -2.33
N PHE A 34 1.93 2.13 -1.97
CA PHE A 34 2.48 1.11 -2.85
C PHE A 34 1.50 -0.06 -3.09
N LEU A 35 1.03 -0.70 -2.02
CA LEU A 35 0.16 -1.89 -2.06
C LEU A 35 -1.16 -1.62 -2.81
N PHE A 36 -1.70 -0.41 -2.64
CA PHE A 36 -2.97 0.00 -3.23
C PHE A 36 -2.80 0.93 -4.43
N SER A 37 -1.56 1.07 -4.95
CA SER A 37 -1.27 1.90 -6.12
C SER A 37 -2.09 1.52 -7.35
N GLY A 38 -2.43 0.23 -7.50
CA GLY A 38 -3.21 -0.29 -8.62
C GLY A 38 -4.61 0.33 -8.77
N TYR A 39 -5.24 0.78 -7.68
CA TYR A 39 -6.54 1.47 -7.76
C TYR A 39 -6.47 2.83 -8.47
N LYS A 40 -5.26 3.40 -8.60
CA LYS A 40 -4.99 4.66 -9.31
C LYS A 40 -4.42 4.42 -10.71
N GLN A 41 -4.26 3.16 -11.13
CA GLN A 41 -3.70 2.80 -12.43
C GLN A 41 -4.82 2.40 -13.39
N GLU A 42 -4.70 2.85 -14.64
CA GLU A 42 -5.57 2.37 -15.72
C GLU A 42 -5.15 0.95 -16.13
N PRO A 43 -6.05 -0.06 -16.13
CA PRO A 43 -5.67 -1.45 -16.48
C PRO A 43 -5.02 -1.58 -17.85
N SER A 44 -5.46 -0.79 -18.83
CA SER A 44 -4.89 -0.75 -20.18
C SER A 44 -3.43 -0.29 -20.22
N SER A 45 -2.99 0.48 -19.23
CA SER A 45 -1.61 0.98 -19.15
C SER A 45 -0.60 -0.10 -18.70
N VAL A 46 -1.08 -1.20 -18.11
CA VAL A 46 -0.23 -2.28 -17.58
C VAL A 46 -0.42 -3.61 -18.31
N MET A 47 -1.45 -3.72 -19.16
CA MET A 47 -1.72 -4.91 -19.95
C MET A 47 -0.93 -4.91 -21.27
N LYS A 48 -0.36 -6.06 -21.61
CA LYS A 48 0.24 -6.32 -22.92
C LYS A 48 -0.54 -7.43 -23.62
N VAL A 49 -1.03 -7.15 -24.82
CA VAL A 49 -1.74 -8.11 -25.67
C VAL A 49 -0.74 -8.72 -26.67
N PHE A 50 -0.89 -10.02 -26.94
CA PHE A 50 -0.15 -10.73 -27.98
C PHE A 50 -1.14 -11.19 -29.05
N GLU A 51 -0.75 -11.09 -30.31
CA GLU A 51 -1.51 -11.67 -31.41
C GLU A 51 -1.44 -13.20 -31.31
N ASN A 52 -2.59 -13.86 -31.50
CA ASN A 52 -2.66 -15.31 -31.63
C ASN A 52 -2.63 -15.62 -33.13
N GLU A 53 -1.57 -16.28 -33.60
CA GLU A 53 -1.56 -16.86 -34.95
C GLU A 53 -2.62 -17.96 -34.96
N GLY A 54 -3.79 -17.64 -35.50
CA GLY A 54 -4.93 -18.55 -35.57
C GLY A 54 -4.50 -19.90 -36.12
N TYR A 55 -4.79 -20.97 -35.38
CA TYR A 55 -4.77 -22.31 -35.95
C TYR A 55 -5.91 -22.39 -36.96
N ASP A 56 -5.58 -22.59 -38.24
CA ASP A 56 -6.52 -23.04 -39.27
C ASP A 56 -7.22 -24.35 -38.84
#